data_AF-A0AAN8D3I0-F1
#
_entry.id   AF-A0AAN8D3I0-F1
#
_cell.length_a   1.000
_cell.length_b   1.000
_cell.length_c   1.000
_cell.angle_alpha   90.00
_cell.angle_beta   90.00
_cell.angle_gamma   90.00
#
_symmetry.space_group_name_H-M   'P 1'
#
loop_
_entity.id
_entity.type
_entity.pdbx_description
1 polymer ?
#
loop_
_entity_poly.entity_id
_entity_poly.type
_entity_poly.pdbx_seq_one_letter_code
_entity_poly.pdbx_strand_id
1 'polypeptide(L)'
;MRKSEVLAAESVSCLNKALCHLKDIWEEIGIPEDQRLQRTNVVKNHIKSLLDMMVKEEESLRQRLVSSIQACRTDMEKLCLELQLNAFEEESGISMLQQENNIRTQVEALLKEKAQRMQQLKALLEQEQDLCDILCSELYGPLCRLCPHTGTTGELQPARGQPEHREGEAVC
;
A
#
# COMPACT_ATOMS: atom_id res chain seq x y z
N MET A 1 36.59 7.43 -11.28
CA MET A 1 35.60 7.56 -12.37
C MET A 1 34.76 6.29 -12.36
N ARG A 2 33.43 6.38 -12.39
CA ARG A 2 32.56 5.19 -12.40
C ARG A 2 32.68 4.50 -13.77
N LYS A 3 32.55 3.17 -13.82
CA LYS A 3 32.65 2.42 -15.09
C LYS A 3 31.66 2.93 -16.14
N SER A 4 30.45 3.33 -15.73
CA SER A 4 29.44 3.92 -16.61
C SER A 4 29.87 5.26 -17.22
N GLU A 5 30.56 6.11 -16.45
CA GLU A 5 31.09 7.41 -16.93
C GLU A 5 32.18 7.20 -17.98
N VAL A 6 33.05 6.20 -17.78
CA VAL A 6 34.09 5.84 -18.75
C VAL A 6 33.47 5.36 -20.06
N LEU A 7 32.47 4.47 -19.99
CA LEU A 7 31.77 3.97 -21.18
C LEU A 7 31.02 5.08 -21.94
N ALA A 8 30.45 6.05 -21.23
CA ALA A 8 29.82 7.21 -21.85
C ALA A 8 30.84 8.05 -22.63
N ALA A 9 32.02 8.30 -22.04
CA ALA A 9 33.10 9.03 -22.72
C ALA A 9 33.65 8.26 -23.93
N GLU A 10 33.81 6.94 -23.82
CA GLU A 10 34.22 6.07 -24.93
C GLU A 10 33.22 6.11 -26.09
N SER A 11 31.92 6.11 -25.80
CA SER A 11 30.85 6.20 -26.81
C SER A 11 30.92 7.51 -27.60
N VAL A 12 31.13 8.63 -26.91
CA VAL A 12 31.32 9.95 -27.56
C VAL A 12 32.58 9.98 -28.43
N SER A 13 33.69 9.40 -27.93
CA SER A 13 34.94 9.29 -28.68
C SER A 13 34.77 8.46 -29.96
N CYS A 14 34.07 7.32 -29.87
CA CYS A 14 33.76 6.47 -31.02
C CYS A 14 32.95 7.23 -32.08
N LEU A 15 31.87 7.91 -31.66
CA LEU A 15 31.04 8.73 -32.55
C LEU A 15 31.85 9.81 -33.26
N ASN A 16 32.67 10.56 -32.52
CA ASN A 16 33.49 11.62 -33.09
C ASN A 16 34.50 11.08 -34.11
N LYS A 17 35.16 9.95 -33.81
CA LYS A 17 36.08 9.31 -34.76
C LYS A 17 35.38 8.89 -36.05
N ALA A 18 34.18 8.30 -35.94
CA ALA A 18 33.40 7.90 -37.10
C ALA A 18 32.95 9.10 -37.95
N LEU A 19 32.49 10.19 -37.32
CA LEU A 19 32.10 11.41 -38.01
C LEU A 19 33.29 12.11 -38.69
N CYS A 20 34.46 12.15 -38.06
CA CYS A 20 35.68 12.66 -38.69
C CYS A 20 36.05 11.83 -39.92
N HIS A 21 36.03 10.49 -39.82
CA HIS A 21 36.33 9.64 -40.96
C HIS A 21 35.32 9.81 -42.11
N LEU A 22 34.03 9.99 -41.81
CA LEU A 22 33.03 10.33 -42.82
C LEU A 22 33.33 11.64 -43.53
N LYS A 23 33.76 12.65 -42.78
CA LYS A 23 34.17 13.95 -43.34
C LYS A 23 35.35 13.77 -44.30
N ASP A 24 36.39 13.04 -43.90
CA ASP A 24 37.57 12.79 -44.73
C ASP A 24 37.16 12.12 -46.07
N ILE A 25 36.31 11.09 -46.01
CA ILE A 25 35.75 10.42 -47.20
C ILE A 25 34.95 11.41 -48.09
N TRP A 26 34.12 12.26 -47.50
CA TRP A 26 33.35 13.25 -48.25
C TRP A 26 34.22 14.30 -48.93
N GLU A 27 35.35 14.65 -48.32
CA GLU A 27 36.36 15.54 -48.89
C GLU A 27 37.09 14.88 -50.07
N GLU A 28 37.51 13.62 -49.91
CA GLU A 28 38.14 12.83 -50.98
C GLU A 28 37.23 12.67 -52.21
N ILE A 29 35.94 12.43 -52.00
CA ILE A 29 34.96 12.26 -53.09
C ILE A 29 34.53 13.62 -53.70
N GLY A 30 34.68 14.73 -52.97
CA GLY A 30 34.20 16.05 -53.39
C GLY A 30 32.70 16.26 -53.21
N ILE A 31 32.08 15.68 -52.18
CA ILE A 31 30.65 15.85 -51.89
C ILE A 31 30.38 17.31 -51.42
N PRO A 32 29.39 18.02 -51.98
CA PRO A 32 29.08 19.39 -51.59
C PRO A 32 28.45 19.48 -50.19
N GLU A 33 28.59 20.66 -49.55
CA GLU A 33 28.21 20.87 -48.15
C GLU A 33 26.73 20.59 -47.86
N ASP A 34 25.81 20.96 -48.75
CA ASP A 34 24.38 20.72 -48.55
C ASP A 34 24.06 19.22 -48.38
N GLN A 35 24.74 18.35 -49.13
CA GLN A 35 24.59 16.91 -49.00
C GLN A 35 25.21 16.37 -47.71
N ARG A 36 26.36 16.90 -47.28
CA ARG A 36 26.99 16.54 -46.00
C ARG A 36 26.09 16.91 -44.83
N LEU A 37 25.46 18.08 -44.90
CA LEU A 37 24.51 18.57 -43.91
C LEU A 37 23.29 17.65 -43.83
N GLN A 38 22.69 17.28 -44.97
CA GLN A 38 21.57 16.34 -45.01
C GLN A 38 21.92 14.99 -44.34
N ARG A 39 23.06 14.40 -44.70
CA ARG A 39 23.51 13.12 -44.14
C ARG A 39 23.78 13.22 -42.63
N THR A 40 24.47 14.27 -42.19
CA THR A 40 24.77 14.50 -40.77
C THR A 40 23.50 14.77 -39.97
N ASN A 41 22.51 15.46 -40.55
CA ASN A 41 21.23 15.73 -39.90
C ASN A 41 20.44 14.44 -39.65
N VAL A 42 20.50 13.46 -40.56
CA VAL A 42 19.91 12.13 -40.36
C VAL A 42 20.56 11.43 -39.17
N VAL A 43 21.90 11.41 -39.10
CA VAL A 43 22.65 10.84 -37.96
C VAL A 43 22.26 11.51 -36.63
N LYS A 44 22.26 12.85 -36.60
CA LYS A 44 21.84 13.64 -35.44
C LYS A 44 20.45 13.27 -34.95
N ASN A 45 19.49 13.15 -35.88
CA ASN A 45 18.11 12.81 -35.55
C ASN A 45 17.98 11.41 -34.96
N HIS A 46 18.70 10.42 -35.51
CA HIS A 46 18.71 9.06 -34.95
C HIS A 46 19.28 9.03 -33.54
N ILE A 47 20.43 9.67 -33.30
CA ILE A 47 21.05 9.74 -31.98
C ILE A 47 20.11 10.43 -30.99
N LYS A 48 19.57 11.58 -31.37
CA LYS A 48 18.63 12.32 -30.52
C LYS A 48 17.41 11.49 -30.16
N SER A 49 16.78 10.84 -31.14
CA SER A 49 15.60 10.03 -30.91
C SER A 49 15.87 8.86 -29.96
N LEU A 50 17.03 8.22 -30.06
CA LEU A 50 17.42 7.13 -29.16
C LEU A 50 17.62 7.64 -27.72
N LEU A 51 18.37 8.73 -27.56
CA LEU A 51 18.62 9.31 -26.24
C LEU A 51 17.34 9.82 -25.58
N ASP A 52 16.47 10.49 -26.34
CA ASP A 52 15.16 10.96 -25.86
C ASP A 52 14.27 9.78 -25.40
N MET A 53 14.33 8.63 -26.09
CA MET A 53 13.62 7.42 -25.69
C MET A 53 14.15 6.86 -24.37
N MET A 54 15.47 6.69 -24.26
CA MET A 54 16.11 6.17 -23.04
C MET A 54 15.83 7.05 -21.82
N VAL A 55 15.89 8.37 -21.97
CA VAL A 55 15.58 9.32 -20.89
C VAL A 55 14.12 9.18 -20.45
N LYS A 56 13.17 9.13 -21.40
CA LYS A 56 11.75 8.95 -21.09
C LYS A 56 11.46 7.63 -20.37
N GLU A 57 12.13 6.56 -20.76
CA GLU A 57 11.98 5.25 -20.09
C GLU A 57 12.44 5.32 -18.63
N GLU A 58 13.59 5.94 -18.35
CA GLU A 58 14.11 6.11 -16.99
C GLU A 58 13.26 7.08 -16.16
N GLU A 59 12.75 8.16 -16.76
CA GLU A 59 11.80 9.07 -16.09
C GLU A 59 10.50 8.36 -15.73
N SER A 60 9.97 7.53 -16.64
CA SER A 60 8.79 6.70 -16.40
C SER A 60 9.05 5.67 -15.29
N LEU A 61 10.23 5.03 -15.27
CA LEU A 61 10.62 4.12 -14.19
C LEU A 61 10.67 4.86 -12.85
N ARG A 62 11.31 6.03 -12.80
CA ARG A 62 11.37 6.86 -11.60
C ARG A 62 9.98 7.21 -11.10
N GLN A 63 9.09 7.64 -11.99
CA GLN A 63 7.73 8.03 -11.62
C GLN A 63 6.94 6.83 -11.07
N ARG A 64 7.03 5.66 -11.71
CA ARG A 64 6.41 4.43 -11.21
C ARG A 64 6.94 4.05 -9.83
N LEU A 65 8.24 4.19 -9.60
CA LEU A 65 8.84 3.87 -8.31
C LEU A 65 8.36 4.81 -7.21
N VAL A 66 8.27 6.11 -7.48
CA VAL A 66 7.70 7.09 -6.54
C VAL A 66 6.25 6.74 -6.19
N SER A 67 5.42 6.44 -7.20
CA SER A 67 4.04 6.02 -6.97
C SER A 67 3.94 4.71 -6.17
N SER A 68 4.83 3.74 -6.44
CA SER A 68 4.91 2.47 -5.69
C SER A 68 5.22 2.72 -4.22
N ILE A 69 6.26 3.52 -3.93
CA ILE A 69 6.65 3.89 -2.56
C ILE A 69 5.48 4.55 -1.83
N GLN A 70 4.78 5.49 -2.46
CA GLN A 70 3.63 6.17 -1.85
C GLN A 70 2.48 5.20 -1.53
N ALA A 71 2.17 4.28 -2.44
CA ALA A 71 1.17 3.25 -2.20
C ALA A 71 1.57 2.34 -1.04
N CYS A 72 2.81 1.85 -1.03
CA CYS A 72 3.34 1.00 0.04
C CYS A 72 3.35 1.71 1.40
N ARG A 73 3.68 3.01 1.46
CA ARG A 73 3.57 3.82 2.69
C ARG A 73 2.14 3.90 3.21
N THR A 74 1.20 4.16 2.30
CA THR A 74 -0.22 4.25 2.66
C THR A 74 -0.74 2.92 3.21
N ASP A 75 -0.34 1.80 2.61
CA ASP A 75 -0.72 0.47 3.09
C ASP A 75 -0.06 0.12 4.42
N MET A 76 1.20 0.53 4.61
CA MET A 76 1.92 0.40 5.89
C MET A 76 1.19 1.14 7.01
N GLU A 77 0.83 2.41 6.79
CA GLU A 77 0.13 3.24 7.77
C GLU A 77 -1.20 2.59 8.19
N LYS A 78 -1.98 2.09 7.22
CA LYS A 78 -3.23 1.38 7.50
C LYS A 78 -2.99 0.13 8.35
N LEU A 79 -1.99 -0.69 8.01
CA LEU A 79 -1.68 -1.91 8.76
C LEU A 79 -1.20 -1.61 10.18
N CYS A 80 -0.37 -0.57 10.36
CA CYS A 80 0.05 -0.13 11.69
C CYS A 80 -1.16 0.29 12.54
N LEU A 81 -2.11 1.04 11.98
CA LEU A 81 -3.34 1.43 12.68
C LEU A 81 -4.21 0.23 13.04
N GLU A 82 -4.44 -0.69 12.11
CA GLU A 82 -5.27 -1.89 12.33
C GLU A 82 -4.67 -2.84 13.37
N LEU A 83 -3.34 -3.01 13.35
CA LEU A 83 -2.61 -3.89 14.29
C LEU A 83 -2.25 -3.21 15.61
N GLN A 84 -2.57 -1.91 15.74
CA GLN A 84 -2.19 -1.04 16.87
C GLN A 84 -0.68 -1.03 17.13
N LEU A 85 0.10 -0.98 16.05
CA LEU A 85 1.56 -0.89 16.09
C LEU A 85 2.02 0.57 15.96
N ASN A 86 3.25 0.83 16.39
CA ASN A 86 3.89 2.12 16.19
C ASN A 86 4.04 2.43 14.69
N ALA A 87 4.10 3.73 14.37
CA ALA A 87 4.34 4.19 13.02
C ALA A 87 5.68 3.63 12.49
N PHE A 88 5.70 3.28 11.21
CA PHE A 88 6.90 2.79 10.55
C PHE A 88 7.93 3.93 10.40
N GLU A 89 9.14 3.72 10.91
CA GLU A 89 10.25 4.66 10.73
C GLU A 89 11.03 4.31 9.46
N GLU A 90 11.10 5.26 8.54
CA GLU A 90 11.87 5.12 7.31
C GLU A 90 13.34 5.49 7.53
N GLU A 91 14.23 4.61 7.08
CA GLU A 91 15.66 4.90 7.08
C GLU A 91 15.99 6.01 6.08
N SER A 92 16.60 7.09 6.56
CA SER A 92 17.04 8.20 5.72
C SER A 92 18.36 7.87 5.01
N GLY A 93 18.54 8.33 3.77
CA GLY A 93 19.80 8.24 3.04
C GLY A 93 20.01 6.97 2.22
N ILE A 94 19.00 6.09 2.15
CA ILE A 94 18.99 4.91 1.27
C ILE A 94 18.44 5.26 -0.13
N SER A 95 18.73 4.40 -1.11
CA SER A 95 18.21 4.61 -2.48
C SER A 95 16.70 4.33 -2.58
N MET A 96 16.02 4.93 -3.57
CA MET A 96 14.58 4.71 -3.78
C MET A 96 14.21 3.23 -3.96
N LEU A 97 15.06 2.44 -4.64
CA LEU A 97 14.81 1.01 -4.82
C LEU A 97 14.92 0.24 -3.50
N GLN A 98 15.89 0.58 -2.66
CA GLN A 98 16.01 -0.01 -1.34
C GLN A 98 14.85 0.39 -0.44
N GLN A 99 14.45 1.66 -0.48
CA GLN A 99 13.30 2.17 0.27
C GLN A 99 12.01 1.43 -0.11
N GLU A 100 11.72 1.29 -1.41
CA GLU A 100 10.57 0.53 -1.89
C GLU A 100 10.62 -0.94 -1.43
N ASN A 101 11.79 -1.57 -1.54
CA ASN A 101 11.98 -2.95 -1.12
C ASN A 101 11.71 -3.12 0.39
N ASN A 102 12.30 -2.27 1.22
CA ASN A 102 12.17 -2.32 2.67
C ASN A 102 10.70 -2.15 3.10
N ILE A 103 10.00 -1.15 2.56
CA ILE A 103 8.59 -0.91 2.90
C ILE A 103 7.74 -2.10 2.46
N ARG A 104 7.93 -2.62 1.23
CA ARG A 104 7.17 -3.77 0.73
C ARG A 104 7.40 -5.02 1.59
N THR A 105 8.65 -5.35 1.92
CA THR A 105 8.97 -6.50 2.77
C THR A 105 8.31 -6.38 4.15
N GLN A 106 8.31 -5.18 4.72
CA GLN A 106 7.65 -4.95 6.01
C GLN A 106 6.12 -5.04 5.89
N VAL A 107 5.50 -4.52 4.83
CA VAL A 107 4.06 -4.66 4.57
C VAL A 107 3.67 -6.14 4.46
N GLU A 108 4.44 -6.93 3.73
CA GLU A 108 4.22 -8.37 3.61
C GLU A 108 4.33 -9.10 4.96
N ALA A 109 5.26 -8.71 5.82
CA ALA A 109 5.39 -9.27 7.16
C ALA A 109 4.17 -8.94 8.03
N LEU A 110 3.71 -7.68 8.02
CA LEU A 110 2.53 -7.25 8.78
C LEU A 110 1.24 -7.89 8.28
N LEU A 111 1.09 -8.11 6.97
CA LEU A 111 -0.05 -8.83 6.41
C LEU A 111 -0.10 -10.29 6.91
N LYS A 112 1.05 -10.95 7.00
CA LYS A 112 1.14 -12.31 7.57
C LYS A 112 0.77 -12.32 9.04
N GLU A 113 1.26 -11.35 9.81
CA GLU A 113 0.90 -11.22 11.23
C GLU A 113 -0.60 -10.98 11.41
N LYS A 114 -1.19 -10.06 10.63
CA LYS A 114 -2.64 -9.80 10.65
C LYS A 114 -3.43 -11.07 10.36
N ALA A 115 -3.05 -11.82 9.33
CA ALA A 115 -3.71 -13.07 8.99
C ALA A 115 -3.63 -14.10 10.12
N GLN A 116 -2.46 -14.22 10.77
CA GLN A 116 -2.27 -15.11 11.91
C GLN A 116 -3.14 -14.70 13.11
N ARG A 117 -3.15 -13.42 13.49
CA ARG A 117 -3.99 -12.91 14.59
C ARG A 117 -5.48 -13.17 14.33
N MET A 118 -5.91 -13.00 13.09
CA MET A 118 -7.31 -13.21 12.70
C MET A 118 -7.70 -14.69 12.72
N GLN A 119 -6.80 -15.60 12.32
CA GLN A 119 -7.01 -17.05 12.47
C GLN A 119 -7.08 -17.47 13.93
N GLN A 120 -6.20 -16.93 14.78
CA GLN A 120 -6.22 -17.20 16.22
C GLN A 120 -7.52 -16.70 16.86
N LEU A 121 -7.97 -15.50 16.52
CA LEU A 121 -9.25 -14.96 16.99
C LEU A 121 -10.41 -15.86 16.59
N LYS A 122 -10.45 -16.32 15.33
CA LYS A 122 -11.50 -17.23 14.87
C LYS A 122 -11.52 -18.53 15.67
N ALA A 123 -10.35 -19.13 15.91
CA ALA A 123 -10.25 -20.35 16.71
C ALA A 123 -10.70 -20.14 18.16
N LEU A 124 -10.40 -18.99 18.76
CA LEU A 124 -10.86 -18.64 20.11
C LEU A 124 -12.39 -18.46 20.18
N LEU A 125 -12.99 -17.80 19.18
CA LEU A 125 -14.44 -17.64 19.09
C LEU A 125 -15.16 -18.99 18.91
N GLU A 126 -14.59 -19.89 18.11
CA GLU A 126 -15.11 -21.26 17.96
C GLU A 126 -15.05 -22.02 19.30
N GLN A 127 -13.93 -21.93 20.04
CA GLN A 127 -13.80 -22.52 21.37
C GLN A 127 -14.77 -21.90 22.40
N GLU A 128 -14.96 -20.59 22.36
CA GLU A 128 -15.91 -19.89 23.23
C GLU A 128 -17.34 -20.38 22.98
N GLN A 129 -17.73 -20.56 21.72
CA GLN A 129 -19.04 -21.09 21.34
C GLN A 129 -19.21 -22.54 21.83
N ASP A 130 -18.22 -23.40 21.59
CA ASP A 130 -18.25 -24.80 22.04
C ASP A 130 -18.41 -24.89 23.58
N LEU A 131 -17.68 -24.06 24.33
CA LEU A 131 -17.79 -23.99 25.78
C LEU A 131 -19.16 -23.47 26.24
N CYS A 132 -19.69 -22.44 25.57
CA CYS A 132 -21.04 -21.93 25.85
C CYS A 132 -22.10 -23.01 25.62
N ASP A 133 -22.00 -23.78 24.54
CA ASP A 133 -22.93 -24.86 24.21
C ASP A 133 -22.90 -25.99 25.25
N ILE A 134 -21.71 -26.36 25.72
CA ILE A 134 -21.52 -27.34 26.81
C ILE A 134 -22.14 -26.82 28.12
N LEU A 135 -21.77 -25.61 28.54
CA LEU A 135 -22.23 -25.03 29.81
C LEU A 135 -23.75 -24.78 29.83
N CYS A 136 -24.33 -24.36 28.71
CA CYS A 136 -25.78 -24.20 28.60
C CYS A 136 -26.52 -25.55 28.63
N SER A 137 -25.91 -26.61 28.10
CA SER A 137 -26.45 -27.97 28.18
C SER A 137 -26.34 -28.55 29.60
N GLU A 138 -25.29 -28.21 30.35
CA GLU A 138 -25.04 -28.69 31.72
C GLU A 138 -25.84 -27.93 32.79
N LEU A 139 -26.02 -26.61 32.67
CA LEU A 139 -26.69 -25.78 33.69
C LEU A 139 -28.23 -25.72 33.54
N TYR A 140 -28.78 -26.03 32.37
CA TYR A 140 -30.23 -25.99 32.12
C TYR A 140 -30.88 -27.37 31.84
N GLY A 141 -30.10 -28.46 31.89
CA GLY A 141 -30.57 -29.81 31.57
C GLY A 141 -31.81 -30.28 32.36
N PRO A 142 -31.93 -30.04 33.69
CA PRO A 142 -33.13 -30.44 34.43
C PRO A 142 -34.24 -29.37 34.52
N LEU A 143 -33.92 -28.08 34.41
CA LEU A 143 -34.90 -27.00 34.66
C LEU A 143 -35.69 -26.55 33.43
N CYS A 144 -35.26 -26.91 32.21
CA CYS A 144 -36.01 -26.59 30.99
C CYS A 144 -37.27 -27.47 30.78
N ARG A 145 -37.57 -28.41 31.68
CA ARG A 145 -38.85 -29.17 31.68
C ARG A 145 -39.98 -28.51 32.49
N LEU A 146 -39.73 -27.35 33.09
CA LEU A 146 -40.73 -26.67 33.93
C LEU A 146 -41.04 -25.23 33.50
N CYS A 147 -40.70 -24.78 32.29
CA CYS A 147 -41.33 -23.58 31.74
C CYS A 147 -42.78 -23.93 31.35
N PRO A 148 -43.80 -23.50 32.11
CA PRO A 148 -45.17 -23.64 31.67
C PRO A 148 -45.36 -22.65 30.52
N HIS A 149 -45.81 -23.13 29.38
CA HIS A 149 -46.43 -22.28 28.39
C HIS A 149 -47.66 -21.60 29.01
N THR A 150 -47.49 -20.41 29.58
CA THR A 150 -48.56 -19.43 29.86
C THR A 150 -47.85 -18.07 29.98
N GLY A 151 -47.95 -17.17 29.01
CA GLY A 151 -49.10 -16.28 28.91
C GLY A 151 -48.88 -15.05 29.80
N THR A 152 -49.07 -13.86 29.22
CA THR A 152 -49.16 -12.54 29.88
C THR A 152 -47.89 -11.95 30.51
N THR A 153 -47.21 -11.11 29.75
CA THR A 153 -46.48 -9.93 30.25
C THR A 153 -47.51 -8.96 30.85
N GLY A 154 -47.86 -9.20 32.11
CA GLY A 154 -48.59 -8.27 32.97
C GLY A 154 -47.62 -7.61 33.94
N GLU A 155 -47.65 -6.28 33.96
CA GLU A 155 -46.85 -5.37 34.77
C GLU A 155 -46.75 -5.78 36.25
N LEU A 156 -45.56 -5.65 36.84
CA LEU A 156 -45.43 -5.41 38.28
C LEU A 156 -44.42 -4.29 38.53
N GLN A 157 -44.97 -3.08 38.71
CA GLN A 157 -44.33 -1.99 39.44
C GLN A 157 -44.25 -2.35 40.94
N PRO A 158 -43.24 -1.85 41.68
CA PRO A 158 -43.10 -2.15 43.10
C PRO A 158 -44.02 -1.28 43.96
N ALA A 159 -44.74 -1.93 44.86
CA ALA A 159 -45.47 -1.29 45.95
C ALA A 159 -44.48 -0.62 46.93
N ARG A 160 -44.59 0.70 47.08
CA ARG A 160 -44.16 1.42 48.29
C ARG A 160 -45.36 2.13 48.88
N GLY A 161 -45.58 1.88 50.17
CA GLY A 161 -46.75 2.29 50.93
C GLY A 161 -46.93 3.80 51.06
N GLN A 162 -48.19 4.17 51.23
CA GLN A 162 -48.64 5.45 51.78
C GLN A 162 -48.25 5.55 53.26
N PRO A 163 -48.30 6.76 53.85
CA PRO A 163 -49.56 7.20 54.44
C PRO A 163 -49.96 8.65 54.09
N GLU A 164 -51.28 8.85 54.07
CA GLU A 164 -52.10 10.00 54.55
C GLU A 164 -51.41 11.36 54.77
N HIS A 165 -51.94 12.51 54.30
CA HIS A 165 -53.23 13.10 54.70
C HIS A 165 -53.54 14.39 53.87
N ARG A 166 -54.83 14.63 53.55
CA ARG A 166 -55.63 15.90 53.48
C ARG A 166 -54.98 17.18 52.88
N GLU A 167 -55.61 18.03 52.07
CA GLU A 167 -56.99 18.57 52.03
C GLU A 167 -57.11 19.56 50.83
N GLY A 168 -58.33 19.80 50.32
CA GLY A 168 -58.76 21.02 49.58
C GLY A 168 -58.63 20.99 48.04
N GLU A 169 -59.71 20.93 47.25
CA GLU A 169 -60.54 22.07 46.77
C GLU A 169 -59.74 23.10 45.92
N ALA A 170 -60.14 23.63 44.76
CA ALA A 170 -61.34 23.63 43.95
C ALA A 170 -61.01 24.29 42.59
N VAL A 171 -61.78 23.94 41.55
CA VAL A 171 -62.37 24.82 40.51
C VAL A 171 -61.56 26.04 40.00
N CYS A 172 -61.16 25.99 38.73
CA CYS A 172 -61.56 26.92 37.64
C CYS A 172 -60.92 26.48 36.32
#